data_AF-A0A544Z636-F1
#
_entry.id   AF-A0A544Z636-F1
#
_cell.length_a   1.000
_cell.length_b   1.000
_cell.length_c   1.000
_cell.angle_alpha   90.00
_cell.angle_beta   90.00
_cell.angle_gamma   90.00
#
_symmetry.space_group_name_H-M   'P 1'
#
loop_
_entity.id
_entity.type
_entity.pdbx_description
1 polymer ?
#
loop_
_entity_poly.entity_id
_entity_poly.type
_entity_poly.pdbx_seq_one_letter_code
_entity_poly.pdbx_strand_id
1 'polypeptide(L)' 'MSSPPCPRCSGTTVPFLFGLPTPAASKAAAAGELILGGCVVWEDAIEEGWQCLGCGHHFQATDRALWLSTIESIVSRHSG' A
#
# COMPACT_ATOMS: atom_id res chain seq x y z
N MET A 1 -2.94 11.48 -5.27
CA MET A 1 -3.70 10.42 -5.98
C MET A 1 -4.53 9.68 -4.96
N SER A 2 -5.76 9.29 -5.33
CA SER A 2 -6.80 8.87 -4.38
C SER A 2 -6.82 7.35 -4.26
N SER A 3 -6.48 6.82 -3.09
CA SER A 3 -6.70 5.41 -2.72
C SER A 3 -8.21 5.08 -2.77
N PRO A 4 -8.63 3.84 -3.09
CA PRO A 4 -10.03 3.46 -3.00
C PRO A 4 -10.53 3.53 -1.54
N PRO A 5 -11.79 3.92 -1.28
CA PRO A 5 -12.33 3.89 0.07
C PRO A 5 -12.42 2.44 0.58
N CYS A 6 -12.32 2.25 1.89
CA CYS A 6 -12.46 0.92 2.48
C CYS A 6 -13.87 0.34 2.19
N PRO A 7 -14.00 -0.89 1.67
CA PRO A 7 -15.31 -1.48 1.39
C PRO A 7 -16.10 -1.82 2.67
N ARG A 8 -15.46 -1.86 3.84
CA ARG A 8 -16.08 -2.21 5.12
C ARG A 8 -16.58 -1.00 5.93
N CYS A 9 -15.84 0.10 5.92
CA CYS A 9 -16.15 1.28 6.75
C CYS A 9 -16.01 2.62 6.02
N SER A 10 -15.71 2.61 4.72
CA SER A 10 -15.46 3.81 3.90
C SER A 10 -14.31 4.70 4.37
N GLY A 11 -13.48 4.25 5.31
CA GLY A 11 -12.32 4.98 5.80
C GLY A 11 -11.16 5.03 4.81
N THR A 12 -10.16 5.86 5.13
CA THR A 12 -8.94 6.03 4.35
C THR A 12 -8.15 4.73 4.26
N THR A 13 -7.58 4.49 3.09
CA THR A 13 -6.76 3.31 2.79
C THR A 13 -5.39 3.72 2.27
N VAL A 14 -4.41 2.87 2.53
CA VAL A 14 -3.03 3.03 2.08
C VAL A 14 -2.61 1.78 1.31
N PRO A 15 -1.73 1.90 0.31
CA PRO A 15 -1.24 0.75 -0.39
C PRO A 15 -0.38 -0.09 0.55
N PHE A 16 -0.55 -1.40 0.46
CA PHE A 16 0.32 -2.36 1.10
C PHE A 16 1.44 -2.70 0.13
N LEU A 17 2.69 -2.47 0.53
CA LEU A 17 3.87 -2.76 -0.28
C LEU A 17 4.57 -4.01 0.25
N PHE A 18 4.71 -5.01 -0.60
CA PHE A 18 5.43 -6.23 -0.27
C PHE A 18 6.89 -6.19 -0.77
N GLY A 19 7.77 -6.95 -0.11
CA GLY A 19 9.17 -7.13 -0.51
C GLY A 19 10.19 -6.44 0.41
N LEU A 20 11.46 -6.38 -0.01
CA LEU A 20 12.52 -5.67 0.73
C LEU A 20 12.37 -4.16 0.51
N PRO A 21 12.03 -3.36 1.55
CA PRO A 21 11.78 -1.94 1.39
C PRO A 21 13.05 -1.17 1.02
N THR A 22 12.94 -0.24 0.08
CA THR A 22 13.96 0.79 -0.13
C THR A 22 13.95 1.78 1.05
N PRO A 23 15.03 2.55 1.29
CA PRO A 23 15.03 3.57 2.35
C PRO A 23 13.86 4.56 2.26
N ALA A 24 13.47 4.95 1.05
CA ALA A 24 12.31 5.81 0.79
C ALA A 24 10.99 5.14 1.19
N ALA A 25 10.81 3.85 0.90
CA ALA A 25 9.65 3.09 1.33
C ALA A 25 9.57 2.97 2.86
N SER A 26 10.72 2.79 3.54
CA SER A 26 10.78 2.79 5.00
C SER A 26 10.37 4.14 5.62
N LYS A 27 10.81 5.27 5.03
CA LYS A 27 10.39 6.62 5.46
C LYS A 27 8.88 6.81 5.27
N ALA A 28 8.33 6.40 4.13
CA ALA A 28 6.90 6.48 3.83
C ALA A 28 6.04 5.64 4.80
N ALA A 29 6.52 4.45 5.17
CA ALA A 29 5.86 3.60 6.17
C ALA A 29 5.83 4.25 7.55
N ALA A 30 6.94 4.86 7.98
CA ALA A 30 7.02 5.60 9.23
C ALA A 30 6.08 6.83 9.26
N ALA A 31 5.81 7.42 8.08
CA ALA A 31 4.85 8.51 7.92
C ALA A 31 3.38 8.03 7.83
N GLY A 32 3.13 6.71 7.87
CA GLY A 32 1.78 6.14 7.78
C GLY A 32 1.16 6.23 6.38
N GLU A 33 1.98 6.44 5.34
CA GLU A 33 1.51 6.58 3.95
C GLU A 33 1.44 5.25 3.19
N LEU A 34 2.12 4.21 3.69
CA LEU A 34 2.06 2.83 3.20
C LEU A 34 2.33 1.85 4.35
N ILE A 35 2.01 0.57 4.13
CA ILE A 35 2.35 -0.52 5.06
C ILE A 35 3.33 -1.47 4.37
N LEU A 36 4.32 -1.98 5.12
CA LEU A 36 5.31 -2.93 4.61
C LEU A 36 4.93 -4.36 5.00
N GLY A 37 4.83 -5.24 4.00
CA GLY A 37 4.67 -6.68 4.14
C GLY A 37 5.98 -7.45 4.14
N GLY A 38 5.93 -8.73 4.54
CA GLY A 38 7.09 -9.63 4.53
C GLY A 38 7.77 -9.79 3.15
N CYS A 39 8.96 -10.39 3.15
CA CYS A 39 9.86 -10.44 1.97
C CYS A 39 9.37 -11.32 0.80
N VAL A 40 8.40 -12.21 1.00
CA VAL A 40 7.98 -13.20 -0.01
C VAL A 40 6.52 -12.97 -0.38
N VAL A 41 6.29 -12.77 -1.67
CA VAL A 41 4.96 -12.64 -2.30
C VAL A 41 4.87 -13.77 -3.30
N TRP A 42 3.88 -14.62 -3.15
CA TRP A 42 3.51 -15.58 -4.18
C TRP A 42 2.77 -14.82 -5.29
N GLU A 43 2.82 -15.25 -6.56
CA GLU A 43 2.21 -14.49 -7.68
C GLU A 43 0.70 -14.25 -7.51
N ASP A 44 0.04 -15.09 -6.72
CA ASP A 44 -1.34 -15.00 -6.25
C ASP A 44 -1.52 -14.14 -4.99
N ALA A 45 -0.48 -13.90 -4.18
CA ALA A 45 -0.53 -13.12 -2.93
C ALA A 45 -0.73 -11.60 -3.11
N ILE A 46 -1.05 -11.14 -4.32
CA ILE A 46 -1.57 -9.78 -4.60
C ILE A 46 -2.98 -9.60 -3.98
N GLU A 47 -3.49 -10.60 -3.26
CA GLU A 47 -4.79 -10.56 -2.57
C GLU A 47 -4.92 -9.44 -1.51
N GLU A 48 -3.85 -8.77 -1.10
CA GLU A 48 -3.89 -7.71 -0.09
C GLU A 48 -3.18 -6.43 -0.56
N GLY A 49 -3.67 -5.79 -1.61
CA GLY A 49 -3.08 -4.55 -2.15
C GLY A 49 -3.33 -3.30 -1.30
N TRP A 50 -4.36 -3.29 -0.45
CA TRP A 50 -4.75 -2.12 0.35
C TRP A 50 -5.01 -2.48 1.80
N GLN A 51 -4.72 -1.55 2.71
CA GLN A 51 -5.10 -1.63 4.12
C GLN A 51 -5.87 -0.38 4.55
N CYS A 52 -7.00 -0.57 5.24
CA CYS A 52 -7.73 0.54 5.87
C CYS A 52 -7.08 0.98 7.19
N LEU A 53 -6.82 2.29 7.33
CA LEU A 53 -6.28 2.86 8.57
C LEU A 53 -7.32 2.91 9.71
N GLY A 54 -8.61 2.96 9.39
CA GLY A 54 -9.68 3.06 10.38
C GLY A 54 -10.09 1.72 11.00
N CYS A 55 -10.26 0.68 10.18
CA CYS A 55 -10.74 -0.63 10.64
C CYS A 55 -9.72 -1.78 10.48
N GLY A 56 -8.54 -1.51 9.92
CA GLY A 56 -7.49 -2.52 9.72
C GLY A 56 -7.77 -3.54 8.62
N HIS A 57 -8.88 -3.43 7.90
CA HIS A 57 -9.25 -4.39 6.85
C HIS A 57 -8.27 -4.34 5.67
N HIS A 58 -7.74 -5.52 5.32
CA HIS A 58 -6.96 -5.78 4.11
C HIS A 58 -7.86 -6.23 2.96
N PHE A 59 -7.60 -5.75 1.74
CA PHE A 59 -8.36 -6.13 0.56
C PHE A 59 -7.57 -5.97 -0.74
N GLN A 60 -8.01 -6.68 -1.78
CA GLN A 60 -7.33 -6.77 -3.07
C GLN A 60 -7.23 -5.42 -3.79
N ALA A 61 -6.13 -5.22 -4.53
CA ALA A 61 -6.05 -4.18 -5.54
C ALA A 61 -6.71 -4.67 -6.85
N THR A 62 -8.01 -4.42 -7.01
CA THR A 62 -8.75 -4.78 -8.25
C THR A 62 -8.23 -4.04 -9.48
N ASP A 63 -7.62 -2.86 -9.28
CA ASP A 63 -6.86 -2.14 -10.30
C ASP A 63 -5.37 -2.14 -9.93
N ARG A 64 -4.60 -3.01 -10.59
CA ARG A 64 -3.17 -3.17 -10.34
C ARG A 64 -2.35 -1.95 -10.77
N ALA A 65 -2.77 -1.25 -11.84
CA ALA A 65 -2.07 -0.08 -12.34
C ALA A 65 -2.24 1.11 -11.38
N LEU A 66 -3.44 1.29 -10.82
CA LEU A 66 -3.68 2.28 -9.78
C LEU A 66 -2.84 2.02 -8.53
N TRP A 67 -2.79 0.77 -8.07
CA TRP A 67 -2.00 0.39 -6.89
C TRP A 67 -0.49 0.66 -7.10
N LEU A 68 0.08 0.19 -8.22
CA LEU A 68 1.49 0.42 -8.55
C LEU A 68 1.84 1.90 -8.67
N SER A 69 1.07 2.66 -9.45
CA SER A 69 1.31 4.10 -9.64
C SER A 69 1.15 4.90 -8.35
N THR A 70 0.27 4.47 -7.44
CA THR A 70 0.15 5.06 -6.09
C THR A 70 1.41 4.80 -5.27
N ILE A 71 1.92 3.56 -5.25
CA ILE A 71 3.17 3.20 -4.58
C ILE A 71 4.34 4.02 -5.15
N GLU A 72 4.51 4.07 -6.46
CA GLU A 72 5.58 4.82 -7.12
C GLU A 72 5.53 6.32 -6.78
N SER A 73 4.32 6.88 -6.76
CA SER A 73 4.10 8.28 -6.36
C SER A 73 4.42 8.53 -4.89
N ILE A 74 4.17 7.56 -4.00
CA ILE A 74 4.55 7.68 -2.59
C ILE A 74 6.07 7.58 -2.44
N VAL A 75 6.68 6.53 -2.99
CA VAL A 75 8.13 6.27 -2.87
C VAL A 75 8.95 7.42 -3.46
N SER A 76 8.57 7.94 -4.63
CA SER A 76 9.30 9.04 -5.28
C SER A 76 9.34 10.32 -4.44
N ARG A 77 8.32 10.59 -3.61
CA ARG A 77 8.31 11.74 -2.67
C ARG A 77 9.32 11.61 -1.54
N HIS A 78 9.74 10.39 -1.20
CA HIS A 78 10.66 10.10 -0.10
C HIS A 78 12.09 9.76 -0.55
N SER A 79 12.37 9.83 -1.85
CA SER A 79 13.68 9.58 -2.45
C SER A 79 14.68 10.74 -2.30
N GLY A 80 14.32 11.80 -1.57
CA GLY A 80 15.19 12.92 -1.20
C GLY A 80 16.02 12.67 0.07
#